data_AF-A0A8C7VW89-F1
#
_entry.id   AF-A0A8C7VW89-F1
#
_cell.length_a   1.000
_cell.length_b   1.000
_cell.length_c   1.000
_cell.angle_alpha   90.00
_cell.angle_beta   90.00
_cell.angle_gamma   90.00
#
_symmetry.space_group_name_H-M   'P 1'
#
loop_
_entity.id
_entity.type
_entity.pdbx_description
1 polymer ?
#
loop_
_entity_poly.entity_id
_entity_poly.type
_entity_poly.pdbx_seq_one_letter_code
_entity_poly.pdbx_strand_id
1 'polypeptide(L)'
;YPTVQDKLTSYVSSAVLKGAAHHYGSQCDKANKEFMLCRWEEKDPRKCLNEGRKVNECALNFFRQIKGSCAESFTEYWTCLDYSNLVELRQCRKHQQAFDSCVLDKLGWERPNLGELSKVTKVDTSRPLPENAYHSRPRPEPNPVIEGQLQPAKHGSRLFFWSW
;
A
#
# COMPACT_ATOMS: atom_id res chain seq x y z
N TYR A 1 -20.56 4.62 -19.36
CA TYR A 1 -21.04 5.15 -18.07
C TYR A 1 -21.13 4.00 -17.09
N PRO A 2 -20.50 4.05 -15.90
CA PRO A 2 -20.62 2.97 -14.94
C PRO A 2 -22.09 2.86 -14.49
N THR A 3 -22.62 1.64 -14.50
CA THR A 3 -24.04 1.36 -14.20
C THR A 3 -24.33 1.61 -12.72
N VAL A 4 -25.59 1.89 -12.38
CA VAL A 4 -26.03 2.25 -11.01
C VAL A 4 -25.66 1.17 -9.97
N GLN A 5 -25.51 -0.09 -10.39
CA GLN A 5 -25.01 -1.19 -9.56
C GLN A 5 -23.55 -1.00 -9.09
N ASP A 6 -22.68 -0.41 -9.91
CA ASP A 6 -21.26 -0.19 -9.57
C ASP A 6 -21.07 0.93 -8.54
N LYS A 7 -22.04 1.86 -8.44
CA LYS A 7 -22.05 2.87 -7.38
C LYS A 7 -22.47 2.28 -6.03
N LEU A 8 -23.35 1.27 -5.99
CA LEU A 8 -23.92 0.80 -4.73
C LEU A 8 -22.94 -0.02 -3.86
N THR A 9 -21.91 -0.64 -4.47
CA THR A 9 -20.96 -1.51 -3.76
C THR A 9 -19.72 -0.80 -3.20
N SER A 10 -19.51 0.49 -3.49
CA SER A 10 -18.45 1.29 -2.82
C SER A 10 -18.87 1.89 -1.47
N TYR A 11 -20.11 1.67 -1.05
CA TYR A 11 -20.65 2.16 0.22
C TYR A 11 -20.68 1.05 1.25
N VAL A 12 -19.51 0.75 1.82
CA VAL A 12 -19.39 -0.21 2.91
C VAL A 12 -18.72 0.48 4.10
N SER A 13 -19.17 0.21 5.33
CA SER A 13 -18.59 0.83 6.52
C SER A 13 -17.17 0.33 6.80
N SER A 14 -16.42 1.10 7.58
CA SER A 14 -15.04 0.75 7.97
C SER A 14 -14.96 -0.57 8.73
N ALA A 15 -15.97 -0.91 9.54
CA ALA A 15 -16.04 -2.17 10.27
C ALA A 15 -16.11 -3.39 9.33
N VAL A 16 -16.90 -3.30 8.26
CA VAL A 16 -17.01 -4.35 7.25
C VAL A 16 -15.69 -4.54 6.50
N LEU A 17 -15.07 -3.43 6.07
CA LEU A 17 -13.76 -3.47 5.40
C LEU A 17 -12.70 -4.09 6.32
N LYS A 18 -12.70 -3.73 7.61
CA LYS A 18 -11.74 -4.26 8.60
C LYS A 18 -11.97 -5.74 8.89
N GLY A 19 -13.23 -6.19 8.98
CA GLY A 19 -13.57 -7.60 9.16
C GLY A 19 -13.07 -8.46 7.98
N ALA A 20 -13.26 -7.97 6.76
CA ALA A 20 -12.80 -8.68 5.56
C ALA A 20 -11.31 -8.49 5.22
N ALA A 21 -10.61 -7.57 5.87
CA ALA A 21 -9.27 -7.11 5.45
C ALA A 21 -8.24 -8.22 5.25
N HIS A 22 -8.26 -9.27 6.10
CA HIS A 22 -7.29 -10.36 6.01
C HIS A 22 -7.49 -11.20 4.75
N HIS A 23 -8.73 -11.58 4.46
CA HIS A 23 -9.08 -12.32 3.24
C HIS A 23 -8.96 -11.44 2.01
N TYR A 24 -9.36 -10.18 2.09
CA TYR A 24 -9.17 -9.23 0.99
C TYR A 24 -7.70 -9.07 0.62
N GLY A 25 -6.84 -8.98 1.64
CA GLY A 25 -5.39 -8.87 1.45
C GLY A 25 -4.78 -10.06 0.72
N SER A 26 -5.23 -11.29 1.00
CA SER A 26 -4.74 -12.48 0.30
C SER A 26 -5.31 -12.62 -1.12
N GLN A 27 -6.61 -12.39 -1.29
CA GLN A 27 -7.28 -12.61 -2.59
C GLN A 27 -6.99 -11.51 -3.62
N CYS A 28 -6.90 -10.26 -3.19
CA CYS A 28 -6.66 -9.11 -4.07
C CYS A 28 -5.20 -8.61 -4.05
N ASP A 29 -4.25 -9.42 -3.57
CA ASP A 29 -2.86 -8.99 -3.38
C ASP A 29 -2.23 -8.47 -4.67
N LYS A 30 -2.38 -9.20 -5.78
CA LYS A 30 -1.76 -8.86 -7.08
C LYS A 30 -2.12 -7.45 -7.54
N ALA A 31 -3.42 -7.13 -7.67
CA ALA A 31 -3.87 -5.82 -8.14
C ALA A 31 -3.51 -4.70 -7.16
N ASN A 32 -3.64 -4.95 -5.85
CA ASN A 32 -3.30 -3.98 -4.81
C ASN A 32 -1.82 -3.63 -4.81
N LYS A 33 -0.94 -4.63 -4.87
CA LYS A 33 0.52 -4.42 -4.84
C LYS A 33 1.02 -3.78 -6.14
N GLU A 34 0.43 -4.11 -7.28
CA GLU A 34 0.72 -3.45 -8.56
C GLU A 34 0.37 -1.95 -8.52
N PHE A 35 -0.79 -1.60 -7.97
CA PHE A 35 -1.20 -0.22 -7.75
C PHE A 35 -0.28 0.51 -6.77
N MET A 36 0.07 -0.13 -5.64
CA MET A 36 0.95 0.47 -4.64
C MET A 36 2.36 0.69 -5.20
N LEU A 37 2.89 -0.25 -5.99
CA LEU A 37 4.17 -0.08 -6.68
C LEU A 37 4.11 1.10 -7.66
N CYS A 38 3.06 1.18 -8.49
CA CYS A 38 2.85 2.30 -9.41
C CYS A 38 2.84 3.63 -8.68
N ARG A 39 2.02 3.74 -7.64
CA ARG A 39 1.88 4.96 -6.86
C ARG A 39 3.19 5.38 -6.20
N TRP A 40 3.99 4.41 -5.76
CA TRP A 40 5.25 4.69 -5.06
C TRP A 40 6.38 5.11 -6.01
N GLU A 41 6.44 4.49 -7.20
CA GLU A 41 7.43 4.80 -8.22
C GLU A 41 7.11 6.09 -8.97
N GLU A 42 5.89 6.22 -9.50
CA GLU A 42 5.49 7.38 -10.32
C GLU A 42 5.27 8.64 -9.48
N LYS A 43 4.84 8.49 -8.21
CA LYS A 43 4.54 9.59 -7.27
C LYS A 43 3.48 10.59 -7.75
N ASP A 44 2.84 10.33 -8.88
CA ASP A 44 1.68 11.05 -9.39
C ASP A 44 0.45 10.12 -9.41
N PRO A 45 -0.61 10.40 -8.63
CA PRO A 45 -1.80 9.56 -8.60
C PRO A 45 -2.55 9.49 -9.94
N ARG A 46 -2.36 10.46 -10.84
CA ARG A 46 -3.09 10.53 -12.13
C ARG A 46 -2.64 9.43 -13.10
N LYS A 47 -1.37 9.03 -13.03
CA LYS A 47 -0.81 7.99 -13.90
C LYS A 47 -1.26 6.58 -13.51
N CYS A 48 -1.59 6.37 -12.23
CA CYS A 48 -1.97 5.06 -11.68
C CYS A 48 -3.49 4.83 -11.59
N LEU A 49 -4.30 5.59 -12.34
CA LEU A 49 -5.76 5.49 -12.28
C LEU A 49 -6.30 4.16 -12.83
N ASN A 50 -5.61 3.57 -13.81
CA ASN A 50 -6.03 2.30 -14.42
C ASN A 50 -5.84 1.13 -13.44
N GLU A 51 -4.71 1.12 -12.73
CA GLU A 51 -4.41 0.18 -11.66
C GLU A 51 -5.39 0.36 -10.50
N GLY A 52 -5.73 1.61 -10.16
CA GLY A 52 -6.77 1.91 -9.16
C GLY A 52 -8.15 1.36 -9.55
N ARG A 53 -8.51 1.37 -10.83
CA ARG A 53 -9.75 0.72 -11.31
C ARG A 53 -9.70 -0.79 -11.14
N LYS A 54 -8.57 -1.44 -11.42
CA LYS A 54 -8.37 -2.89 -11.20
C LYS A 54 -8.50 -3.26 -9.72
N VAL A 55 -7.98 -2.42 -8.82
CA VAL A 55 -8.15 -2.59 -7.36
C VAL A 55 -9.63 -2.56 -6.99
N ASN A 56 -10.37 -1.54 -7.46
CA ASN A 56 -11.79 -1.43 -7.21
C ASN A 56 -12.56 -2.63 -7.77
N GLU A 57 -12.27 -3.05 -9.00
CA GLU A 57 -12.89 -4.23 -9.61
C GLU A 57 -12.67 -5.50 -8.78
N CYS A 58 -11.44 -5.72 -8.30
CA CYS A 58 -11.13 -6.86 -7.42
C CYS A 58 -11.94 -6.80 -6.12
N ALA A 59 -11.99 -5.63 -5.47
CA ALA A 59 -12.76 -5.44 -4.25
C ALA A 59 -14.26 -5.70 -4.46
N LEU A 60 -14.82 -5.22 -5.57
CA LEU A 60 -16.23 -5.45 -5.92
C LEU A 60 -16.52 -6.94 -6.11
N ASN A 61 -15.68 -7.64 -6.86
CA ASN A 61 -15.84 -9.08 -7.10
C ASN A 61 -15.67 -9.90 -5.81
N PHE A 62 -14.73 -9.51 -4.95
CA PHE A 62 -14.52 -10.12 -3.65
C PHE A 62 -15.77 -10.01 -2.75
N PHE A 63 -16.34 -8.81 -2.59
CA PHE A 63 -17.55 -8.64 -1.77
C PHE A 63 -18.79 -9.30 -2.39
N ARG A 64 -18.89 -9.37 -3.72
CA ARG A 64 -19.94 -10.16 -4.40
C ARG A 64 -19.85 -11.64 -4.05
N GLN A 65 -18.66 -12.22 -4.00
CA GLN A 65 -18.46 -13.63 -3.63
C GLN A 65 -18.78 -13.90 -2.16
N ILE A 66 -18.35 -13.02 -1.23
CA ILE A 66 -18.73 -13.14 0.19
C ILE A 66 -20.23 -13.05 0.37
N LYS A 67 -20.90 -12.10 -0.31
CA LYS A 67 -22.35 -11.96 -0.26
C LYS A 67 -23.09 -13.17 -0.83
N GLY A 68 -22.54 -13.83 -1.85
CA GLY A 68 -23.13 -15.04 -2.43
C GLY A 68 -22.98 -16.29 -1.56
N SER A 69 -21.87 -16.40 -0.82
CA SER A 69 -21.53 -17.64 -0.09
C SER A 69 -21.76 -17.56 1.43
N CYS A 70 -21.32 -16.48 2.08
CA CYS A 70 -21.19 -16.38 3.55
C CYS A 70 -21.78 -15.10 4.13
N ALA A 71 -22.89 -14.60 3.55
CA ALA A 71 -23.49 -13.32 3.93
C ALA A 71 -23.89 -13.25 5.42
N GLU A 72 -24.52 -14.28 5.96
CA GLU A 72 -25.02 -14.29 7.34
C GLU A 72 -23.87 -14.27 8.36
N SER A 73 -22.95 -15.23 8.25
CA SER A 73 -21.77 -15.34 9.13
C SER A 73 -20.92 -14.08 9.10
N PHE A 74 -20.76 -13.50 7.91
CA PHE A 74 -20.03 -12.24 7.75
C PHE A 74 -20.78 -11.08 8.39
N THR A 75 -22.10 -11.04 8.28
CA THR A 75 -22.94 -9.98 8.85
C THR A 75 -22.86 -9.95 10.36
N GLU A 76 -22.96 -11.10 11.02
CA GLU A 76 -22.77 -11.19 12.46
C GLU A 76 -21.36 -10.74 12.89
N TYR A 77 -20.34 -11.12 12.12
CA TYR A 77 -18.96 -10.78 12.44
C TYR A 77 -18.70 -9.27 12.39
N TRP A 78 -19.04 -8.61 11.27
CA TRP A 78 -18.80 -7.17 11.18
C TRP A 78 -19.72 -6.39 12.11
N THR A 79 -20.94 -6.87 12.38
CA THR A 79 -21.86 -6.24 13.37
C THR A 79 -21.25 -6.24 14.77
N CYS A 80 -20.64 -7.36 15.18
CA CYS A 80 -19.90 -7.43 16.44
C CYS A 80 -18.73 -6.43 16.48
N LEU A 81 -17.99 -6.30 15.37
CA LEU A 81 -16.88 -5.36 15.28
C LEU A 81 -17.33 -3.90 15.37
N ASP A 82 -18.45 -3.58 14.72
CA ASP A 82 -19.04 -2.23 14.65
C ASP A 82 -19.58 -1.74 16.00
N TYR A 83 -19.90 -2.66 16.92
CA TYR A 83 -20.36 -2.32 18.28
C TYR A 83 -19.29 -1.59 19.10
N SER A 84 -18.00 -1.81 18.82
CA SER A 84 -16.90 -1.22 19.58
C SER A 84 -16.33 0.02 18.89
N ASN A 85 -16.15 1.13 19.62
CA ASN A 85 -15.58 2.37 19.07
C ASN A 85 -14.18 2.18 18.44
N LEU A 86 -13.40 1.21 18.92
CA LEU A 86 -12.03 0.93 18.45
C LEU A 86 -11.97 -0.21 17.42
N VAL A 87 -13.11 -0.86 17.14
CA VAL A 87 -13.24 -1.98 16.19
C VAL A 87 -12.21 -3.09 16.50
N GLU A 88 -12.19 -3.56 17.75
CA GLU A 88 -11.16 -4.47 18.24
C GLU A 88 -11.39 -5.93 17.80
N LEU A 89 -10.50 -6.47 16.96
CA LEU A 89 -10.60 -7.85 16.45
C LEU A 89 -10.59 -8.93 17.54
N ARG A 90 -10.02 -8.63 18.72
CA ARG A 90 -9.91 -9.58 19.84
C ARG A 90 -11.27 -9.89 20.50
N GLN A 91 -12.25 -9.00 20.37
CA GLN A 91 -13.54 -9.16 21.05
C GLN A 91 -14.48 -10.12 20.30
N CYS A 92 -14.34 -10.20 18.97
CA CYS A 92 -15.27 -10.92 18.09
C CYS A 92 -14.71 -12.25 17.55
N ARG A 93 -13.86 -12.96 18.32
CA ARG A 93 -13.19 -14.19 17.84
C ARG A 93 -14.15 -15.35 17.54
N LYS A 94 -15.27 -15.45 18.25
CA LYS A 94 -16.30 -16.48 17.99
C LYS A 94 -16.92 -16.30 16.61
N HIS A 95 -17.38 -15.08 16.31
CA HIS A 95 -17.94 -14.74 14.99
C HIS A 95 -16.87 -14.80 13.90
N GLN A 96 -15.63 -14.43 14.21
CA GLN A 96 -14.52 -14.60 13.27
C GLN A 96 -14.34 -16.07 12.89
N GLN A 97 -14.32 -17.00 13.85
CA GLN A 97 -14.16 -18.42 13.55
C GLN A 97 -15.30 -18.95 12.67
N ALA A 98 -16.55 -18.55 12.95
CA ALA A 98 -17.70 -18.92 12.14
C ALA A 98 -17.64 -18.36 10.70
N PHE A 99 -17.12 -17.14 10.54
CA PHE A 99 -16.90 -16.56 9.22
C PHE A 99 -15.74 -17.25 8.49
N ASP A 100 -14.60 -17.42 9.13
CA ASP A 100 -13.41 -18.08 8.58
C ASP A 100 -13.72 -19.53 8.17
N SER A 101 -14.52 -20.26 8.95
CA SER A 101 -14.95 -21.62 8.60
C SER A 101 -15.86 -21.64 7.37
N CYS A 102 -16.86 -20.75 7.30
CA CYS A 102 -17.72 -20.66 6.11
C CYS A 102 -16.92 -20.36 4.84
N VAL A 103 -15.96 -19.43 4.94
CA VAL A 103 -15.11 -19.03 3.82
C VAL A 103 -14.20 -20.18 3.39
N LEU A 104 -13.63 -20.93 4.34
CA LEU A 104 -12.84 -22.12 4.03
C LEU A 104 -13.68 -23.20 3.35
N ASP A 105 -14.87 -23.49 3.87
CA ASP A 105 -15.72 -24.57 3.37
C ASP A 105 -16.32 -24.28 1.99
N LYS A 106 -16.73 -23.03 1.72
CA LYS A 106 -17.42 -22.65 0.47
C LYS A 106 -16.52 -22.08 -0.60
N LEU A 107 -15.47 -21.35 -0.24
CA LEU A 107 -14.59 -20.65 -1.17
C LEU A 107 -13.16 -21.22 -1.18
N GLY A 108 -12.79 -22.03 -0.19
CA GLY A 108 -11.44 -22.59 -0.07
C GLY A 108 -10.38 -21.57 0.30
N TRP A 109 -10.78 -20.40 0.85
CA TRP A 109 -9.81 -19.37 1.22
C TRP A 109 -9.39 -19.53 2.67
N GLU A 110 -8.08 -19.66 2.86
CA GLU A 110 -7.47 -19.66 4.18
C GLU A 110 -7.12 -18.24 4.60
N ARG A 111 -7.35 -17.94 5.89
CA ARG A 111 -6.96 -16.65 6.46
C ARG A 111 -5.43 -16.59 6.58
N PRO A 112 -4.76 -15.54 6.06
CA PRO A 112 -3.31 -15.44 6.14
C PRO A 112 -2.82 -15.37 7.59
N ASN A 113 -1.67 -15.99 7.82
CA ASN A 113 -1.03 -16.02 9.12
C ASN A 113 -0.45 -14.65 9.51
N LEU A 114 -0.15 -14.51 10.80
CA LEU A 114 0.49 -13.31 11.31
C LEU A 114 1.83 -13.09 10.59
N GLY A 115 1.99 -11.90 10.01
CA GLY A 115 3.21 -11.48 9.34
C GLY A 115 3.23 -11.74 7.82
N GLU A 116 2.33 -12.54 7.27
CA GLU A 116 2.30 -12.80 5.82
C GLU A 116 2.01 -11.55 5.01
N LEU A 117 0.96 -10.80 5.39
CA LEU A 117 0.56 -9.57 4.70
C LEU A 117 1.57 -8.43 4.84
N SER A 118 2.44 -8.47 5.86
CA SER A 118 3.49 -7.47 6.10
C SER A 118 4.81 -7.77 5.38
N LYS A 119 4.95 -8.94 4.75
CA LYS A 119 6.15 -9.26 3.96
C LYS A 119 6.25 -8.32 2.75
N VAL A 120 7.48 -7.94 2.42
CA VAL A 120 7.76 -7.20 1.18
C VAL A 120 7.67 -8.17 0.02
N THR A 121 6.71 -7.95 -0.86
CA THR A 121 6.50 -8.75 -2.07
C THR A 121 7.21 -8.14 -3.26
N LYS A 122 7.66 -8.99 -4.19
CA LYS A 122 8.17 -8.55 -5.50
C LYS A 122 7.02 -8.60 -6.49
N VAL A 123 6.78 -7.51 -7.19
CA VAL A 123 5.72 -7.40 -8.19
C VAL A 123 6.37 -7.22 -9.55
N ASP A 124 6.02 -8.10 -10.48
CA ASP A 124 6.43 -7.97 -11.88
C ASP A 124 5.44 -7.05 -12.61
N THR A 125 5.97 -6.05 -13.32
CA THR A 125 5.14 -5.08 -14.05
C THR A 125 5.73 -4.80 -15.42
N SER A 126 4.87 -4.71 -16.43
CA SER A 126 5.27 -4.41 -17.81
C SER A 126 5.58 -2.94 -18.08
N ARG A 127 5.29 -2.04 -17.12
CA ARG A 127 5.53 -0.61 -17.26
C ARG A 127 7.02 -0.27 -17.02
N PRO A 128 7.58 0.72 -17.74
CA PRO A 128 8.94 1.16 -17.49
C PRO A 128 9.06 1.88 -16.14
N LEU A 129 10.25 1.83 -15.55
CA LEU A 129 10.57 2.62 -14.36
C LEU A 129 10.71 4.10 -14.72
N PRO A 130 10.15 5.04 -13.93
CA PRO A 130 10.27 6.46 -14.20
C PRO A 130 11.68 6.97 -13.91
N GLU A 131 12.37 7.52 -14.92
CA GLU A 131 13.73 8.07 -14.77
C GLU A 131 13.77 9.28 -13.82
N ASN A 132 12.74 10.14 -13.87
CA ASN A 132 12.62 11.32 -13.03
C ASN A 132 11.20 11.49 -12.49
N ALA A 133 10.86 10.69 -11.48
CA ALA A 133 9.53 10.72 -10.84
C ALA A 133 9.16 12.08 -10.23
N TYR A 134 10.14 12.87 -9.79
CA TYR A 134 9.91 14.16 -9.14
C TYR A 134 9.89 15.34 -10.11
N HIS A 135 10.14 15.11 -11.41
CA HIS A 135 10.34 16.18 -12.38
C HIS A 135 11.38 17.21 -11.90
N SER A 136 12.47 16.74 -11.28
CA SER A 136 13.54 17.59 -10.77
C SER A 136 14.32 18.22 -11.92
N ARG A 137 14.71 19.49 -11.74
CA ARG A 137 15.68 20.17 -12.62
C ARG A 137 17.08 19.54 -12.46
N PRO A 138 17.98 19.66 -13.46
CA PRO A 138 19.37 19.24 -13.31
C PRO A 138 20.00 19.91 -12.09
N ARG A 139 20.82 19.15 -11.37
CA ARG A 139 21.57 19.65 -10.22
C ARG A 139 22.62 20.67 -10.72
N PRO A 140 22.89 21.77 -9.99
CA PRO A 140 24.03 22.62 -10.29
C PRO A 140 25.34 21.83 -10.30
N GLU A 141 26.29 22.27 -11.12
CA GLU A 141 27.62 21.69 -11.13
C GLU A 141 28.29 21.84 -9.75
N PRO A 142 29.02 20.81 -9.27
CA PRO A 142 29.73 20.89 -8.01
C PRO A 142 30.87 21.89 -8.12
N ASN A 143 31.21 22.55 -7.00
CA ASN A 143 32.42 23.35 -6.93
C ASN A 143 33.65 22.47 -7.21
N PRO A 144 34.68 23.00 -7.89
CA PRO A 144 35.90 22.24 -8.15
C PRO A 144 36.55 21.82 -6.82
N VAL A 145 37.00 20.57 -6.77
CA VAL A 145 37.75 20.06 -5.62
C VAL A 145 39.18 20.59 -5.71
N ILE A 146 39.71 21.07 -4.58
CA ILE A 146 41.12 21.47 -4.51
C ILE A 146 41.96 20.20 -4.45
N GLU A 147 42.57 19.84 -5.57
CA GLU A 147 43.49 18.70 -5.67
C GLU A 147 44.94 19.16 -5.49
N GLY A 148 45.71 18.42 -4.69
CA GLY A 148 47.13 18.69 -4.44
C GLY A 148 47.49 18.67 -2.96
N GLN A 149 48.79 18.52 -2.67
CA GLN A 149 49.29 18.62 -1.29
C GLN A 149 49.25 20.09 -0.84
N LEU A 150 48.76 20.33 0.38
CA LEU A 150 48.80 21.64 1.03
C LEU A 150 50.26 22.04 1.25
N GLN A 151 50.76 22.93 0.39
CA GLN A 151 52.09 23.52 0.54
C GLN A 151 52.06 24.57 1.65
N PRO A 152 53.17 24.77 2.40
CA PRO A 152 53.28 25.88 3.32
C PRO A 152 53.11 27.22 2.58
N ALA A 153 52.54 28.21 3.26
CA ALA A 153 52.36 29.53 2.68
C ALA A 153 53.72 30.15 2.31
N LYS A 154 53.83 30.67 1.08
CA LYS A 154 55.10 31.16 0.48
C LYS A 154 55.85 32.21 1.33
N HIS A 155 55.15 32.99 2.15
CA HIS A 155 55.71 34.09 2.96
C HIS A 155 55.12 34.13 4.38
N GLY A 156 54.78 32.97 4.95
CA GLY A 156 54.15 32.90 6.27
C GLY A 156 52.81 33.62 6.34
N SER A 157 52.55 34.31 7.46
CA SER A 157 51.31 35.05 7.73
C SER A 157 51.07 36.27 6.84
N ARG A 158 52.11 36.86 6.23
CA ARG A 158 52.04 38.14 5.47
C ARG A 158 51.39 39.29 6.26
N LEU A 159 51.61 39.34 7.57
CA LEU A 159 50.98 40.32 8.46
C LEU A 159 52.00 41.37 8.95
N PHE A 160 51.86 42.63 8.50
CA PHE A 160 52.71 43.79 8.83
C PHE A 160 54.23 43.56 8.71
N PHE A 161 54.84 42.94 9.73
CA PHE A 161 56.27 42.65 9.84
C PHE A 161 56.57 41.20 10.28
N TRP A 162 55.54 40.37 10.47
CA TRP A 162 55.67 38.98 10.91
C TRP A 162 55.94 38.09 9.69
N SER A 163 57.16 37.53 9.63
CA SER A 163 57.64 36.71 8.51
C SER A 163 57.51 35.20 8.74
N TRP A 164 56.89 34.79 9.86
CA TRP A 164 56.49 33.43 10.12
C TRP A 164 55.02 33.17 9.80
#